data_AF-A0A3C1JNM2-F1
#
_entry.id   AF-A0A3C1JNM2-F1
#
_cell.length_a   1.000
_cell.length_b   1.000
_cell.length_c   1.000
_cell.angle_alpha   90.00
_cell.angle_beta   90.00
_cell.angle_gamma   90.00
#
_symmetry.space_group_name_H-M   'P 1'
#
loop_
_entity.id
_entity.type
_entity.pdbx_description
1 polymer ?
#
loop_
_entity_poly.entity_id
_entity_poly.type
_entity_poly.pdbx_seq_one_letter_code
_entity_poly.pdbx_strand_id
1 'polypeptide(L)' 'MKIARVETHHLRNVPTPRPLQFAWDPGEVTTSTSFTVVKVFSDSGLVGFGHSYAPDAVAAAGARLIG' A
#
# COMPACT_ATOMS: atom_id res chain seq x y z
N MET A 1 12.28 -25.13 8.83
CA MET A 1 12.06 -23.68 8.70
C MET A 1 10.56 -23.43 8.64
N LYS A 2 10.03 -22.66 9.59
CA LYS A 2 8.60 -22.29 9.66
C LYS A 2 8.47 -20.80 9.94
N ILE A 3 7.34 -20.22 9.55
CA ILE A 3 6.98 -18.85 9.95
C ILE A 3 6.62 -18.87 11.44
N ALA A 4 7.30 -18.05 12.22
CA ALA A 4 7.09 -17.91 13.67
C ALA A 4 6.21 -16.70 14.00
N ARG A 5 6.33 -15.61 13.23
CA ARG A 5 5.63 -14.36 13.51
C ARG A 5 5.41 -13.54 12.25
N VAL A 6 4.28 -12.86 12.16
CA VAL A 6 3.96 -11.91 11.10
C VAL A 6 3.57 -10.59 11.74
N GLU A 7 4.22 -9.51 11.32
CA GLU A 7 3.84 -8.14 11.67
C GLU A 7 3.31 -7.42 10.43
N THR A 8 2.27 -6.62 10.61
CA THR A 8 1.73 -5.75 9.56
C THR A 8 1.74 -4.31 10.05
N HIS A 9 2.38 -3.43 9.30
CA HIS A 9 2.39 -2.00 9.55
C HIS A 9 1.70 -1.28 8.41
N HIS A 10 0.65 -0.54 8.72
CA HIS A 10 -0.06 0.24 7.73
C HIS A 10 0.45 1.68 7.80
N LEU A 11 1.14 2.11 6.74
CA LEU A 11 1.66 3.45 6.60
C LEU A 11 0.64 4.28 5.84
N ARG A 12 0.18 5.36 6.47
CA ARG A 12 -0.80 6.30 5.91
C ARG A 12 -0.14 7.61 5.54
N ASN A 13 -0.69 8.29 4.54
CA ASN A 13 -0.29 9.62 4.14
C ASN A 13 1.22 9.74 3.81
N VAL A 14 1.80 8.69 3.21
CA VAL A 14 3.19 8.71 2.78
C VAL A 14 3.30 9.63 1.56
N PRO A 15 4.14 10.68 1.59
CA PRO A 15 4.21 11.64 0.49
C PRO A 15 4.71 10.96 -0.79
N THR A 16 4.09 11.27 -1.92
CA THR A 16 4.60 10.84 -3.22
C THR A 16 5.75 11.75 -3.65
N PRO A 17 6.75 11.26 -4.41
CA PRO A 17 7.90 12.09 -4.84
C PRO A 17 7.50 13.29 -5.71
N ARG A 18 6.33 13.20 -6.34
CA ARG A 18 5.67 14.23 -7.13
C ARG A 18 4.16 13.97 -7.10
N PRO A 19 3.31 14.96 -7.44
CA PRO A 19 1.89 14.71 -7.65
C PRO A 19 1.70 13.59 -8.69
N LEU A 20 0.91 12.58 -8.35
CA LEU A 20 0.56 11.47 -9.21
C LEU A 20 -0.85 11.66 -9.74
N GLN A 21 -1.03 11.39 -11.03
CA GLN A 21 -2.32 11.41 -11.71
C GLN A 21 -2.53 10.03 -12.31
N PHE A 22 -3.69 9.44 -12.05
CA PHE A 22 -4.01 8.13 -12.61
C PHE A 22 -4.46 8.28 -14.06
N ALA A 23 -3.96 7.44 -14.96
CA ALA A 23 -4.33 7.51 -16.39
C ALA A 23 -5.83 7.28 -16.63
N TRP A 24 -6.48 6.54 -15.74
CA TRP A 24 -7.90 6.20 -15.78
C TRP A 24 -8.79 7.17 -14.99
N ASP A 25 -8.20 8.10 -14.23
CA ASP A 25 -8.90 9.22 -13.58
C ASP A 25 -8.05 10.50 -13.72
N PRO A 26 -8.09 11.13 -14.90
CA PRO A 26 -7.29 12.31 -15.17
C PRO A 26 -7.77 13.55 -14.39
N GLY A 27 -8.92 13.53 -13.71
CA GLY A 27 -9.38 14.64 -12.89
C GLY A 27 -8.72 14.70 -11.51
N GLU A 28 -8.18 13.57 -11.04
CA GLU A 28 -7.70 13.41 -9.68
C GLU A 28 -6.17 13.36 -9.62
N VAL A 29 -5.62 14.22 -8.75
CA VAL A 29 -4.19 14.27 -8.46
C VAL A 29 -3.99 13.93 -6.99
N THR A 30 -3.16 12.94 -6.70
CA THR A 30 -2.76 12.59 -5.34
C THR A 30 -1.33 13.01 -5.04
N THR A 31 -1.10 13.49 -3.83
CA THR A 31 0.23 13.83 -3.30
C THR A 31 0.67 12.91 -2.16
N SER A 32 -0.18 11.94 -1.81
CA SER A 32 0.12 10.97 -0.77
C SER A 32 -0.42 9.58 -1.12
N THR A 33 0.16 8.55 -0.52
CA THR A 33 -0.26 7.17 -0.69
C THR A 33 -0.27 6.45 0.65
N SER A 34 -0.98 5.33 0.70
CA SER A 34 -0.99 4.42 1.83
C SER A 34 -0.56 3.04 1.36
N PHE A 35 0.24 2.36 2.16
CA PHE A 35 0.62 0.97 1.88
C PHE A 35 0.85 0.20 3.17
N THR A 36 0.69 -1.11 3.07
CA THR A 36 0.95 -2.02 4.17
C THR A 36 2.30 -2.68 3.95
N VAL A 37 3.16 -2.63 4.95
CA VAL A 37 4.41 -3.39 5.02
C VAL A 37 4.17 -4.61 5.88
N VAL A 38 4.50 -5.79 5.34
CA VAL A 38 4.42 -7.07 6.04
C VAL A 38 5.83 -7.54 6.35
N LYS A 39 6.11 -7.82 7.61
CA LYS A 39 7.36 -8.43 8.06
C LYS A 39 7.08 -9.85 8.54
N VAL A 40 7.78 -10.81 7.97
CA VAL A 40 7.63 -12.23 8.29
C VAL A 40 8.91 -12.72 8.95
N PHE A 41 8.80 -13.26 10.15
CA PHE A 41 9.92 -13.79 10.92
C PHE A 41 9.83 -15.31 10.96
N SER A 42 10.94 -15.98 10.70
CA SER A 42 11.04 -17.45 10.83
C SER A 42 11.58 -17.87 12.19
N ASP A 43 11.33 -19.12 12.56
CA ASP A 43 11.90 -19.77 13.74
C ASP A 43 13.44 -19.91 13.68
N SER A 44 14.03 -19.86 12.49
CA SER A 44 15.47 -19.89 12.27
C SER A 44 16.13 -18.50 12.21
N GLY A 45 15.39 -17.42 12.52
CA GLY A 45 15.94 -16.06 12.57
C GLY A 45 15.94 -15.28 11.26
N LEU A 46 15.48 -15.87 10.14
CA LEU A 46 15.31 -15.15 8.88
C LEU A 46 14.15 -14.15 8.97
N VAL A 47 14.31 -13.01 8.30
CA VAL A 47 13.29 -11.95 8.19
C VAL A 47 13.00 -11.67 6.72
N GLY A 48 11.74 -11.82 6.33
CA GLY A 48 11.22 -11.47 5.01
C GLY A 48 10.39 -10.18 5.06
N PHE A 49 10.41 -9.42 3.97
CA PHE A 49 9.63 -8.19 3.81
C PHE A 49 8.74 -8.29 2.58
N GLY A 50 7.47 -7.93 2.73
CA GLY A 50 6.51 -7.76 1.64
C GLY A 50 5.80 -6.42 1.77
N HIS A 51 5.19 -5.96 0.69
CA HIS A 51 4.34 -4.78 0.71
C HIS A 51 3.10 -4.98 -0.17
N SER A 52 2.00 -4.35 0.23
CA SER A 52 0.80 -4.21 -0.61
C SER A 52 0.38 -2.75 -0.62
N TYR A 53 0.03 -2.23 -1.79
CA TYR A 53 -0.54 -0.89 -1.90
C TYR A 53 -1.96 -0.90 -1.33
N ALA A 54 -2.28 0.07 -0.49
CA ALA A 54 -3.63 0.20 0.03
C ALA A 54 -4.52 0.75 -1.10
N PRO A 55 -5.65 0.10 -1.38
CA PRO A 55 -6.55 0.46 -2.48
C PRO A 55 -7.29 1.76 -2.23
N ASP A 56 -7.09 2.49 -1.14
CA ASP A 56 -7.91 3.66 -0.77
C ASP A 56 -7.91 4.75 -1.87
N ALA A 57 -6.77 4.97 -2.54
CA ALA A 57 -6.68 5.85 -3.71
C ALA A 57 -7.38 5.26 -4.97
N VAL A 58 -7.42 3.93 -5.11
CA VAL A 58 -8.11 3.21 -6.20
C VAL A 58 -9.61 3.09 -5.91
N ALA A 59 -10.01 3.01 -4.64
CA ALA A 59 -11.37 2.84 -4.18
C ALA A 59 -12.15 4.16 -4.27
N ALA A 60 -11.52 5.29 -3.93
CA ALA A 60 -12.14 6.61 -4.07
C ALA A 60 -12.42 6.96 -5.54
N ALA A 61 -11.43 6.78 -6.41
CA ALA A 61 -11.57 7.07 -7.83
C ALA A 61 -12.35 5.95 -8.59
N GLY A 62 -12.23 4.69 -8.16
CA GLY A 62 -13.03 3.58 -8.66
C GLY A 62 -14.52 3.73 -8.33
N ALA A 63 -14.88 4.15 -7.11
CA ALA A 63 -16.27 4.36 -6.70
C ALA A 63 -16.99 5.44 -7.53
N ARG A 64 -16.25 6.39 -8.14
CA ARG A 64 -16.82 7.38 -9.06
C ARG A 64 -17.07 6.84 -10.47
N LEU A 65 -16.29 5.87 -10.92
CA LEU A 65 -16.42 5.27 -12.27
C LEU A 65 -17.58 4.28 -12.39
N ILE A 66 -18.03 3.71 -11.28
CA ILE A 66 -19.19 2.80 -11.21
C ILE A 66 -20.50 3.55 -10.89
N GLY A 67 -20.48 4.89 -10.96
CA GLY A 67 -21.67 5.73 -10.84
C GLY A 67 -22.73 5.40 -11.88
#